data_AF-A0A165PTF5-F1
#
_entry.id   AF-A0A165PTF5-F1
#
_cell.length_a   1.000
_cell.length_b   1.000
_cell.length_c   1.000
_cell.angle_alpha   90.00
_cell.angle_beta   90.00
_cell.angle_gamma   90.00
#
_symmetry.space_group_name_H-M   'P 1'
#
loop_
_entity.id
_entity.type
_entity.pdbx_description
1 polymer ?
#
loop_
_entity_poly.entity_id
_entity_poly.type
_entity_poly.pdbx_seq_one_letter_code
_entity_poly.pdbx_strand_id
1 'polypeptide(L)'
;AEQTAIDGWQEKEDLARYLLTQKLPDITFMKHRRKGTAAAIWNAITQEFAQKSMLLRANLRTQFLNMRYTPGANLHTELDRLQVKYEDLMTMDIIVSDTEYASLVINFLP
;
A
#
# COMPACT_ATOMS: atom_id res chain seq x y z
N ALA A 1 -40.59 16.08 12.13
CA ALA A 1 -39.19 16.26 12.54
C ALA A 1 -38.36 15.01 12.23
N GLU A 2 -38.73 13.84 12.74
CA GLU A 2 -38.01 12.58 12.47
C GLU A 2 -37.99 12.18 10.99
N GLN A 3 -39.12 12.26 10.28
CA GLN A 3 -39.17 11.88 8.85
C GLN A 3 -38.21 12.73 7.99
N THR A 4 -38.19 14.04 8.19
CA THR A 4 -37.28 14.95 7.49
C THR A 4 -35.81 14.62 7.75
N ALA A 5 -35.48 14.14 8.95
CA ALA A 5 -34.12 13.71 9.29
C ALA A 5 -33.75 12.39 8.58
N ILE A 6 -34.70 11.46 8.48
CA ILE A 6 -34.54 10.20 7.74
C ILE A 6 -34.32 10.46 6.25
N ASP A 7 -35.16 11.32 5.65
CA ASP A 7 -35.08 11.63 4.22
C ASP A 7 -33.75 12.31 3.89
N GLY A 8 -33.32 13.27 4.72
CA GLY A 8 -32.03 13.94 4.55
C GLY A 8 -30.82 13.03 4.78
N TRP A 9 -30.95 11.98 5.60
CA TRP A 9 -29.91 10.95 5.72
C TRP A 9 -29.86 10.08 4.47
N GLN A 10 -31.02 9.63 3.98
CA GLN A 10 -31.12 8.78 2.79
C GLN A 10 -30.55 9.47 1.55
N GLU A 11 -30.84 10.76 1.35
CA GLU A 11 -30.28 11.56 0.25
C GLU A 11 -28.75 11.59 0.28
N LYS A 12 -28.16 11.82 1.47
CA LYS A 12 -26.71 11.84 1.65
C LYS A 12 -26.07 10.47 1.45
N GLU A 13 -26.75 9.43 1.91
CA GLU A 13 -26.34 8.04 1.74
C GLU A 13 -26.30 7.66 0.26
N ASP A 14 -27.35 7.98 -0.50
CA ASP A 14 -27.44 7.69 -1.94
C ASP A 14 -26.39 8.48 -2.73
N LEU A 15 -26.19 9.75 -2.40
CA LEU A 15 -25.13 10.57 -3.00
C LEU A 15 -23.74 9.99 -2.72
N ALA A 16 -23.47 9.59 -1.47
CA ALA A 16 -22.18 9.01 -1.10
C ALA A 16 -21.92 7.70 -1.85
N ARG A 17 -22.94 6.82 -1.97
CA ARG A 17 -22.84 5.58 -2.73
C ARG A 17 -22.59 5.84 -4.22
N TYR A 18 -23.28 6.81 -4.80
CA TYR A 18 -23.05 7.22 -6.18
C TYR A 18 -21.61 7.68 -6.40
N LEU A 19 -21.09 8.56 -5.53
CA LEU A 19 -19.71 9.04 -5.63
C LEU A 19 -18.69 7.90 -5.51
N LEU A 20 -18.93 6.89 -4.66
CA LEU A 20 -18.08 5.70 -4.58
C LEU A 20 -18.03 4.94 -5.91
N THR A 21 -19.15 4.80 -6.63
CA THR A 21 -19.16 4.15 -7.95
C THR A 21 -18.39 4.93 -9.01
N GLN A 22 -18.37 6.26 -8.92
CA GLN A 22 -17.68 7.09 -9.91
C GLN A 22 -16.17 7.18 -9.68
N LYS A 23 -15.73 7.15 -8.41
CA LYS A 23 -14.33 7.41 -8.05
C LYS A 23 -13.50 6.14 -7.89
N LEU A 24 -14.14 4.98 -7.76
CA LEU A 24 -13.45 3.71 -7.56
C LEU A 24 -13.48 2.87 -8.83
N PRO A 25 -12.42 2.06 -9.09
CA PRO A 25 -12.50 1.00 -10.08
C PRO A 25 -13.66 0.05 -9.78
N ASP A 26 -14.40 -0.37 -10.82
CA ASP A 26 -15.58 -1.23 -10.70
C ASP A 26 -15.31 -2.50 -9.91
N ILE A 27 -14.17 -3.15 -10.13
CA ILE A 27 -13.79 -4.39 -9.44
C ILE A 27 -13.66 -4.15 -7.93
N THR A 28 -13.09 -3.02 -7.52
CA THR A 28 -12.91 -2.65 -6.12
C THR A 28 -14.26 -2.41 -5.45
N PHE A 29 -15.14 -1.64 -6.10
CA PHE A 29 -16.47 -1.36 -5.56
C PHE A 29 -17.36 -2.62 -5.51
N MET A 30 -17.39 -3.41 -6.59
CA MET A 30 -18.24 -4.59 -6.72
C MET A 30 -17.95 -5.66 -5.66
N LYS A 31 -16.70 -5.75 -5.21
CA LYS A 31 -16.28 -6.63 -4.11
C LYS A 31 -16.95 -6.27 -2.78
N HIS A 32 -17.18 -4.98 -2.53
CA HIS A 32 -17.64 -4.46 -1.22
C HIS A 32 -19.09 -3.96 -1.22
N ARG A 33 -19.73 -3.83 -2.39
CA ARG A 33 -21.08 -3.23 -2.56
C ARG A 33 -22.20 -3.80 -1.68
N ARG A 34 -22.05 -5.04 -1.18
CA ARG A 34 -23.05 -5.74 -0.35
C ARG A 34 -22.95 -5.41 1.14
N LYS A 35 -22.04 -4.52 1.56
CA LYS A 35 -21.81 -4.17 2.97
C LYS A 35 -22.84 -3.20 3.58
N GLY A 36 -23.89 -2.84 2.82
CA GLY A 36 -24.98 -2.00 3.30
C GLY A 36 -24.73 -0.53 3.01
N THR A 37 -24.11 0.18 3.96
CA THR A 37 -23.96 1.64 3.89
C THR A 37 -22.69 2.09 3.17
N ALA A 38 -22.67 3.32 2.66
CA ALA A 38 -21.50 3.97 2.07
C ALA A 38 -20.32 3.97 3.04
N ALA A 39 -20.57 4.26 4.32
CA ALA A 39 -19.55 4.22 5.36
C ALA A 39 -18.96 2.81 5.54
N ALA A 40 -19.79 1.76 5.54
CA ALA A 40 -19.33 0.39 5.65
C ALA A 40 -18.54 -0.07 4.41
N ILE A 41 -18.96 0.35 3.22
CA ILE A 41 -18.24 0.09 1.95
C ILE A 41 -16.88 0.78 1.99
N TRP A 42 -16.84 2.08 2.30
CA TRP A 42 -15.60 2.86 2.36
C TRP A 42 -14.61 2.29 3.37
N ASN A 43 -15.06 2.02 4.60
CA ASN A 43 -14.22 1.46 5.64
C ASN A 43 -13.60 0.12 5.22
N ALA A 44 -14.37 -0.77 4.58
CA ALA A 44 -13.84 -2.05 4.12
C ALA A 44 -12.80 -1.90 3.00
N ILE A 45 -12.99 -0.94 2.09
CA ILE A 45 -12.02 -0.63 1.05
C ILE A 45 -10.74 -0.09 1.70
N THR A 46 -10.84 0.89 2.58
CA THR A 46 -9.68 1.47 3.28
C THR A 46 -8.91 0.40 4.04
N GLN A 47 -9.61 -0.49 4.76
CA GLN A 47 -8.96 -1.60 5.48
C GLN A 47 -8.24 -2.57 4.54
N GLU A 48 -8.87 -2.97 3.43
CA GLU A 48 -8.23 -3.87 2.46
C GLU A 48 -6.95 -3.27 1.87
N PHE A 49 -7.01 -2.00 1.45
CA PHE A 49 -5.86 -1.35 0.84
C PHE A 49 -4.78 -0.97 1.86
N ALA A 50 -5.15 -0.66 3.10
CA ALA A 50 -4.19 -0.51 4.20
C ALA A 50 -3.44 -1.82 4.48
N GLN A 51 -4.15 -2.94 4.55
CA GLN A 51 -3.54 -4.26 4.73
C GLN A 51 -2.63 -4.65 3.55
N LYS A 52 -3.09 -4.46 2.31
CA LYS A 52 -2.26 -4.71 1.12
C LYS A 52 -1.02 -3.82 1.09
N SER A 53 -1.15 -2.54 1.43
CA SER A 53 -0.02 -1.62 1.52
C SER A 53 0.98 -2.07 2.59
N MET A 54 0.50 -2.46 3.77
CA MET A 54 1.36 -2.99 4.83
C MET A 54 2.11 -4.26 4.39
N LEU A 55 1.43 -5.21 3.77
CA LEU A 55 2.04 -6.43 3.24
C LEU A 55 3.07 -6.12 2.15
N LEU A 56 2.76 -5.21 1.24
CA LEU A 56 3.68 -4.75 0.19
C LEU A 56 4.94 -4.13 0.80
N ARG A 57 4.78 -3.22 1.76
CA ARG A 57 5.90 -2.58 2.48
C ARG A 57 6.78 -3.60 3.20
N ALA A 58 6.17 -4.54 3.92
CA ALA A 58 6.88 -5.61 4.62
C ALA A 58 7.64 -6.51 3.62
N ASN A 59 7.01 -6.85 2.50
CA ASN A 59 7.62 -7.67 1.46
C ASN A 59 8.82 -6.97 0.82
N LEU A 60 8.71 -5.68 0.45
CA LEU A 60 9.80 -4.91 -0.12
C LEU A 60 10.98 -4.76 0.84
N ARG A 61 10.72 -4.45 2.12
CA ARG A 61 11.77 -4.43 3.16
C ARG A 61 12.45 -5.79 3.29
N THR A 62 11.69 -6.88 3.27
CA THR A 62 12.23 -8.24 3.34
C THR A 62 13.08 -8.58 2.12
N GLN A 63 12.63 -8.23 0.91
CA GLN A 63 13.41 -8.42 -0.31
C GLN A 63 14.74 -7.67 -0.23
N PHE A 64 14.71 -6.41 0.22
CA PHE A 64 15.89 -5.59 0.39
C PHE A 64 16.89 -6.22 1.39
N LEU A 65 16.43 -6.59 2.58
CA LEU A 65 17.28 -7.22 3.62
C LEU A 65 17.89 -8.56 3.21
N ASN A 66 17.23 -9.27 2.29
CA ASN A 66 17.69 -10.55 1.76
C ASN A 66 18.54 -10.43 0.49
N MET A 67 18.79 -9.22 -0.02
CA MET A 67 19.70 -9.04 -1.15
C MET A 67 21.11 -9.50 -0.78
N ARG A 68 21.75 -10.25 -1.68
CA ARG A 68 23.13 -10.72 -1.57
C ARG A 68 23.86 -10.49 -2.88
N TYR A 69 25.18 -10.35 -2.81
CA TYR A 69 26.01 -10.29 -4.00
C TYR A 69 25.87 -11.57 -4.82
N THR A 70 25.77 -11.40 -6.13
CA THR A 70 25.75 -12.50 -7.10
C THR A 70 27.20 -12.90 -7.43
N PRO A 71 27.68 -14.11 -7.09
CA PRO A 71 29.06 -14.49 -7.32
C PRO A 71 29.48 -14.37 -8.80
N GLY A 72 30.58 -13.66 -9.05
CA GLY A 72 31.10 -13.46 -10.41
C GLY A 72 30.44 -12.31 -11.18
N ALA A 73 29.48 -11.59 -10.59
CA ALA A 73 28.91 -10.38 -11.18
C ALA A 73 29.81 -9.15 -10.95
N ASN A 74 29.67 -8.14 -11.80
CA ASN A 74 30.37 -6.86 -11.63
C ASN A 74 29.87 -6.16 -10.35
N LEU A 75 30.80 -5.81 -9.46
CA LEU A 75 30.48 -5.20 -8.17
C LEU A 75 29.75 -3.86 -8.32
N HIS A 76 30.11 -3.01 -9.28
CA HIS A 76 29.44 -1.72 -9.49
C HIS A 76 27.98 -1.92 -9.89
N THR A 77 27.71 -2.83 -10.83
CA THR A 77 26.33 -3.13 -11.25
C THR A 77 25.49 -3.68 -10.10
N GLU A 78 26.09 -4.50 -9.23
CA GLU A 78 25.39 -5.04 -8.05
C GLU A 78 25.14 -3.97 -6.96
N LEU A 79 26.04 -3.00 -6.81
CA LEU A 79 25.83 -1.83 -5.94
C LEU A 79 24.75 -0.89 -6.50
N ASP A 80 24.73 -0.66 -7.81
CA ASP A 80 23.66 0.11 -8.48
C ASP A 80 22.30 -0.57 -8.24
N ARG A 81 22.25 -1.91 -8.32
CA ARG A 81 21.04 -2.69 -8.03
C ARG A 81 20.58 -2.50 -6.58
N LEU A 82 21.50 -2.46 -5.62
CA LEU A 82 21.20 -2.20 -4.22
C LEU A 82 20.66 -0.79 -4.03
N GLN A 83 21.25 0.20 -4.69
CA GLN A 83 20.81 1.60 -4.63
C GLN A 83 19.40 1.77 -5.21
N VAL A 84 19.12 1.23 -6.40
CA VAL A 84 17.77 1.28 -7.00
C VAL A 84 16.72 0.67 -6.06
N LYS A 85 17.06 -0.45 -5.41
CA LYS A 85 16.16 -1.10 -4.45
C LYS A 85 15.95 -0.28 -3.17
N TYR A 86 16.95 0.49 -2.75
CA TYR A 86 16.82 1.42 -1.65
C TYR A 86 15.92 2.61 -2.02
N GLU A 87 16.07 3.17 -3.22
CA GLU A 87 15.22 4.25 -3.76
C GLU A 87 13.75 3.80 -3.90
N ASP A 88 13.50 2.55 -4.31
CA ASP A 88 12.15 1.94 -4.31
C ASP A 88 11.51 1.99 -2.91
N LEU A 89 12.28 1.73 -1.84
CA LEU A 89 11.79 1.79 -0.46
C LEU A 89 11.47 3.22 -0.03
N MET A 90 12.32 4.18 -0.39
CA MET A 90 12.11 5.60 -0.10
C MET A 90 10.83 6.12 -0.76
N THR A 91 10.56 5.71 -2.01
CA THR A 91 9.35 6.09 -2.76
C THR A 91 8.07 5.62 -2.06
N MET A 92 8.14 4.53 -1.30
CA MET A 92 7.01 3.98 -0.52
C MET A 92 6.95 4.47 0.93
N ASP A 93 7.81 5.43 1.30
CA ASP A 93 7.95 5.97 2.67
C ASP A 93 8.32 4.87 3.68
N ILE A 94 9.12 3.89 3.25
CA ILE A 94 9.64 2.83 4.10
C ILE A 94 10.98 3.30 4.67
N ILE A 95 11.00 3.61 5.96
CA ILE A 95 12.21 4.06 6.65
C ILE A 95 13.12 2.87 6.94
N VAL A 96 14.32 2.92 6.40
CA VAL A 96 15.46 2.07 6.78
C VAL A 96 16.46 2.98 7.48
N SER A 97 16.90 2.60 8.67
CA SER A 97 17.89 3.40 9.40
C SER A 97 19.27 3.30 8.75
N ASP A 98 20.11 4.32 8.91
CA ASP A 98 21.48 4.33 8.38
C ASP A 98 22.30 3.12 8.87
N THR A 99 22.05 2.68 10.11
CA THR A 99 22.70 1.51 10.71
C THR A 99 22.25 0.20 10.06
N GLU A 100 20.95 0.05 9.77
CA GLU A 100 20.42 -1.11 9.03
C GLU A 100 20.95 -1.13 7.59
N TYR A 101 20.99 0.03 6.93
CA TYR A 101 21.51 0.15 5.58
C TYR A 101 23.00 -0.21 5.51
N ALA A 102 23.82 0.34 6.41
CA ALA A 102 25.24 0.01 6.49
C ALA A 102 25.48 -1.49 6.77
N SER A 103 24.71 -2.07 7.70
CA SER A 103 24.79 -3.50 8.00
C SER A 103 24.42 -4.36 6.78
N LEU A 104 23.45 -3.92 5.98
CA LEU A 104 23.05 -4.62 4.76
C LEU A 104 24.15 -4.55 3.71
N VAL A 105 24.73 -3.38 3.47
CA VAL A 105 25.87 -3.21 2.54
C VAL A 105 27.02 -4.13 2.94
N ILE A 106 27.38 -4.19 4.23
CA ILE A 106 28.45 -5.08 4.72
C ILE A 106 28.14 -6.55 4.44
N ASN A 107 26.91 -7.00 4.69
CA ASN A 107 26.49 -8.38 4.43
C ASN A 107 26.25 -8.68 2.94
N PHE A 108 26.09 -7.64 2.12
CA PHE A 108 25.86 -7.75 0.70
C PHE A 108 27.16 -8.03 -0.06
N LEU A 109 28.26 -7.40 0.36
CA LEU A 109 29.56 -7.52 -0.31
C LEU A 109 30.09 -8.97 -0.32
N PRO A 110 30.84 -9.37 -1.37
CA PRO A 110 31.44 -10.71 -1.48
C PRO A 110 32.44 -11.05 -0.38
#